data_AF-A0A7X1HCF0-F1
#
_entry.id   AF-A0A7X1HCF0-F1
#
_cell.length_a   1.000
_cell.length_b   1.000
_cell.length_c   1.000
_cell.angle_alpha   90.00
_cell.angle_beta   90.00
_cell.angle_gamma   90.00
#
_symmetry.space_group_name_H-M   'P 1'
#
loop_
_entity.id
_entity.type
_entity.pdbx_description
1 polymer ?
#
loop_
_entity_poly.entity_id
_entity_poly.type
_entity_poly.pdbx_seq_one_letter_code
_entity_poly.pdbx_strand_id
1 'polypeptide(L)' 'MTDHFDVATAAARRCVRKLLKTGAPNAIVADAFIAQALAVWAADTGRQHDAEAMLATWVAVRDFGEVVG' A
#
# COMPACT_ATOMS: atom_id res chain seq x y z
N MET A 1 26.86 0.06 0.41
CA MET A 1 26.24 0.64 1.62
C MET A 1 24.75 0.57 1.39
N THR A 2 24.04 -0.31 2.09
CA THR A 2 22.58 -0.45 1.97
C THR A 2 21.95 0.69 2.74
N ASP A 3 21.16 1.54 2.10
CA ASP A 3 20.48 2.63 2.79
C ASP A 3 19.24 2.13 3.57
N HIS A 4 18.67 2.99 4.41
CA HIS A 4 17.49 2.64 5.19
C HIS A 4 16.28 2.30 4.31
N PHE A 5 16.20 2.88 3.11
CA PHE A 5 15.12 2.65 2.17
C PHE A 5 15.17 1.23 1.59
N ASP A 6 16.35 0.75 1.22
CA ASP A 6 16.59 -0.61 0.75
C ASP A 6 16.24 -1.65 1.82
N VAL A 7 16.63 -1.40 3.08
CA VAL A 7 16.31 -2.29 4.21
C VAL A 7 14.80 -2.36 4.44
N ALA A 8 14.11 -1.21 4.47
CA ALA A 8 12.66 -1.15 4.64
C ALA A 8 11.93 -1.85 3.49
N THR A 9 12.38 -1.62 2.25
CA THR A 9 11.81 -2.25 1.04
C THR A 9 11.99 -3.76 1.06
N ALA A 10 13.17 -4.27 1.44
CA ALA A 10 13.42 -5.70 1.56
C ALA A 10 12.52 -6.36 2.63
N ALA A 11 12.33 -5.69 3.77
CA ALA A 11 11.45 -6.16 4.84
C ALA A 11 9.97 -6.19 4.39
N ALA A 12 9.49 -5.14 3.73
CA ALA A 12 8.14 -5.07 3.17
C ALA A 12 7.89 -6.22 2.18
N ARG A 13 8.81 -6.44 1.22
CA ARG A 13 8.73 -7.54 0.25
C ARG A 13 8.71 -8.93 0.92
N ARG A 14 9.47 -9.11 2.01
CA ARG A 14 9.46 -10.36 2.77
C ARG A 14 8.10 -10.57 3.44
N CYS A 15 7.51 -9.52 4.01
CA CYS A 15 6.19 -9.57 4.65
C CYS A 15 5.10 -9.93 3.62
N VAL A 16 5.03 -9.24 2.49
CA VAL A 16 4.09 -9.53 1.40
C VAL A 16 4.18 -11.00 0.97
N ARG A 17 5.38 -11.51 0.70
CA ARG A 17 5.57 -12.91 0.32
C ARG A 17 5.08 -13.89 1.39
N LYS A 18 5.21 -13.55 2.68
CA LYS A 18 4.71 -14.39 3.77
C LYS A 18 3.17 -14.42 3.78
N LEU A 19 2.51 -13.27 3.63
CA LEU A 19 1.05 -13.17 3.60
C LEU A 19 0.46 -13.90 2.38
N LEU A 20 1.11 -13.80 1.22
CA LEU A 20 0.67 -14.54 0.04
C LEU A 20 0.78 -16.06 0.23
N LYS A 21 1.83 -16.52 0.93
CA LYS A 21 1.98 -17.96 1.27
C LYS A 21 0.92 -18.47 2.24
N THR A 22 0.28 -17.62 3.03
CA THR A 22 -0.85 -18.02 3.90
C THR A 22 -2.19 -18.03 3.16
N GLY A 23 -2.20 -17.74 1.86
CA GLY A 23 -3.42 -17.69 1.04
C GLY A 23 -4.20 -16.39 1.18
N ALA A 24 -3.59 -15.31 1.69
CA ALA A 24 -4.25 -14.01 1.74
C ALA A 24 -4.52 -13.50 0.30
N PRO A 25 -5.72 -12.97 0.00
CA PRO A 25 -6.01 -12.43 -1.32
C PRO A 25 -5.08 -11.27 -1.68
N ASN A 26 -4.57 -11.25 -2.92
CA ASN A 26 -3.62 -10.24 -3.37
C ASN A 26 -4.12 -8.80 -3.17
N ALA A 27 -5.40 -8.55 -3.47
CA ALA A 27 -6.02 -7.24 -3.33
C ALA A 27 -5.99 -6.75 -1.87
N ILE A 28 -6.35 -7.61 -0.92
CA ILE A 28 -6.34 -7.30 0.52
C ILE A 28 -4.92 -7.00 1.01
N VAL A 29 -3.92 -7.73 0.53
CA VAL A 29 -2.51 -7.46 0.86
C VAL A 29 -2.07 -6.10 0.31
N ALA A 30 -2.44 -5.78 -0.94
CA ALA A 30 -2.13 -4.48 -1.54
C ALA A 30 -2.80 -3.32 -0.77
N ASP A 31 -4.08 -3.47 -0.43
CA ASP A 31 -4.85 -2.48 0.34
C ASP A 31 -4.20 -2.16 1.68
N ALA A 32 -3.84 -3.20 2.44
CA ALA A 32 -3.23 -3.05 3.75
C ALA A 32 -1.91 -2.26 3.67
N PHE A 33 -1.08 -2.54 2.67
CA PHE A 33 0.21 -1.87 2.51
C PHE A 33 0.07 -0.42 2.04
N ILE A 34 -0.86 -0.14 1.12
CA ILE A 34 -1.12 1.23 0.65
C ILE A 34 -1.71 2.07 1.78
N ALA A 35 -2.71 1.56 2.49
CA ALA A 35 -3.32 2.23 3.63
C ALA A 35 -2.28 2.53 4.73
N GLN A 36 -1.43 1.56 5.07
CA GLN A 36 -0.38 1.75 6.07
C GLN A 36 0.67 2.78 5.60
N ALA A 37 1.10 2.72 4.35
CA ALA A 37 2.09 3.66 3.81
C ALA A 37 1.56 5.11 3.84
N LEU A 38 0.31 5.32 3.43
CA LEU A 38 -0.33 6.63 3.45
C LEU A 38 -0.56 7.14 4.88
N ALA A 39 -0.93 6.26 5.82
CA ALA A 39 -1.08 6.64 7.23
C ALA A 39 0.25 7.09 7.86
N VAL A 40 1.35 6.37 7.59
CA VAL A 40 2.69 6.74 8.08
C VAL A 40 3.12 8.08 7.48
N TRP A 41 2.94 8.26 6.17
CA TRP A 41 3.28 9.51 5.49
C TRP A 41 2.45 10.71 5.99
N ALA A 42 1.14 10.52 6.18
CA ALA A 42 0.26 11.56 6.71
C ALA A 42 0.64 11.96 8.15
N ALA A 43 1.03 10.99 8.99
CA ALA A 43 1.47 11.25 10.36
C ALA A 43 2.77 12.07 10.42
N ASP A 44 3.71 11.80 9.51
CA ASP A 44 4.99 12.53 9.42
C ASP A 44 4.82 13.95 8.85
N THR A 45 3.95 14.11 7.85
CA THR A 45 3.82 15.37 7.10
C THR A 45 2.66 16.27 7.50
N GLY A 46 1.70 15.75 8.30
CA GLY A 46 0.46 16.44 8.61
C GLY A 46 -0.51 16.57 7.42
N ARG A 47 -0.38 15.72 6.40
CA ARG A 47 -1.18 15.75 5.16
C ARG A 47 -2.28 14.69 5.14
N GLN A 48 -3.16 14.69 6.13
CA GLN A 48 -4.21 13.68 6.25
C GLN A 48 -5.16 13.70 5.04
N HIS A 49 -5.57 14.89 4.60
CA HIS A 49 -6.52 15.01 3.49
C HIS A 49 -5.95 14.49 2.16
N ASP A 50 -4.69 14.78 1.86
CA ASP A 50 -4.02 14.25 0.66
C ASP A 50 -3.95 12.71 0.71
N ALA A 51 -3.61 12.15 1.87
CA ALA A 51 -3.53 10.70 2.06
C ALA A 51 -4.90 10.02 1.88
N GLU A 52 -5.96 10.61 2.41
CA GLU A 52 -7.34 10.15 2.22
C GLU A 52 -7.75 10.19 0.73
N ALA A 53 -7.43 11.28 0.02
CA ALA A 53 -7.72 11.43 -1.39
C ALA A 53 -6.97 10.39 -2.26
N MET A 54 -5.70 10.12 -1.94
CA MET A 54 -4.91 9.08 -2.61
C MET A 54 -5.48 7.68 -2.34
N LEU A 55 -5.90 7.40 -1.11
CA LEU A 55 -6.53 6.11 -0.76
C LEU A 55 -7.88 5.94 -1.48
N ALA A 56 -8.70 6.98 -1.55
CA ALA A 56 -9.97 6.96 -2.30
C ALA A 56 -9.74 6.69 -3.80
N THR A 57 -8.71 7.32 -4.38
CA THR A 57 -8.32 7.09 -5.78
C THR A 57 -7.89 5.63 -6.01
N TRP A 58 -7.09 5.07 -5.10
CA TRP A 58 -6.71 3.65 -5.16
C TRP A 58 -7.94 2.73 -5.15
N VAL A 59 -8.86 2.95 -4.21
CA VAL A 59 -10.10 2.16 -4.10
C VAL A 59 -10.93 2.26 -5.38
N ALA A 60 -11.07 3.46 -5.96
CA ALA A 60 -11.80 3.65 -7.20
C ALA A 60 -11.19 2.85 -8.36
N VAL A 61 -9.86 2.85 -8.50
CA VAL A 61 -9.17 2.07 -9.54
C VAL A 61 -9.29 0.57 -9.30
N ARG A 62 -9.16 0.12 -8.05
CA ARG A 62 -9.27 -1.30 -7.68
C ARG A 62 -10.66 -1.86 -7.95
N ASP A 63 -11.70 -1.10 -7.63
CA ASP A 63 -13.09 -1.58 -7.68
C ASP A 63 -13.78 -1.34 -9.03
N PHE A 64 -13.34 -0.31 -9.78
CA PHE A 64 -13.98 0.11 -11.03
C PHE A 64 -13.03 0.19 -12.23
N GLY A 65 -11.82 -0.37 -12.13
CA GLY A 65 -10.75 -0.32 -13.13
C GLY A 65 -11.05 -0.93 -14.51
N GLU A 66 -12.26 -1.42 -14.75
CA GLU A 66 -12.77 -1.82 -16.07
C GLU A 66 -14.10 -1.12 -16.40
N VAL A 67 -14.00 0.06 -17.04
CA VAL A 67 -14.96 0.51 -18.06
C VAL A 67 -14.17 1.14 -19.21
N VAL A 68 -13.45 0.31 -19.96
CA VAL A 68 -13.15 0.58 -21.38
C VAL A 68 -13.26 -0.78 -22.07
N GLY A 69 -14.32 -0.93 -22.87
CA GLY A 69 -14.55 -2.10 -23.71
C GLY A 69 -13.69 -2.15 -24.96
#